data_AF-A0A317WAX1-F1
#
_entry.id   AF-A0A317WAX1-F1
#
_cell.length_a   1.000
_cell.length_b   1.000
_cell.length_c   1.000
_cell.angle_alpha   90.00
_cell.angle_beta   90.00
_cell.angle_gamma   90.00
#
_symmetry.space_group_name_H-M   'P 1'
#
loop_
_entity.id
_entity.type
_entity.pdbx_description
1 polymer ?
#
loop_
_entity_poly.entity_id
_entity_poly.type
_entity_poly.pdbx_seq_one_letter_code
_entity_poly.pdbx_strand_id
1 'polypeptide(L)'
;MATSNLHNILLTGASGYLGGTLLARWSAAQLPPYATLYALVRTEGQAQAVRQYGAEPLILDLEDDEAVTRAIVAHGISIIYFLIAAGNARYQPTMIRALAQVQQTTGREVHFLHTTGAKAFSGHAGHPTDIPLSDADPSLYDLLSCPKAAHPWLGRASGVNRTVIEAAETHGVRSYIFIPCIVYGPGEGFGNRISIQTQAIVKAAVGTKHIYRVDSDRPTWPVCHVQDTASLYLELLRRVLRGDKLDSGKQGYYLAASGSVAWEALYDAMGQRLAARGVVEDAAIRDASEADLERIGEVIERPKDFVPLEIGGKCTLEAHHGRQIGWEPQYGPEHILAAAAEEVDLILGNL
;
A
#
# COMPACT_ATOMS: atom_id res chain seq x y z
N MET A 1 37.84 7.54 -12.47
CA MET A 1 37.14 7.79 -11.19
C MET A 1 36.18 6.63 -11.00
N ALA A 2 36.35 5.80 -9.97
CA ALA A 2 35.38 4.75 -9.69
C ALA A 2 34.07 5.44 -9.30
N THR A 3 33.06 5.38 -10.16
CA THR A 3 31.71 5.79 -9.82
C THR A 3 31.33 5.01 -8.57
N SER A 4 30.95 5.70 -7.48
CA SER A 4 30.56 5.02 -6.25
C SER A 4 29.45 4.02 -6.60
N ASN A 5 29.57 2.76 -6.18
CA ASN A 5 28.64 1.70 -6.54
C ASN A 5 27.30 1.80 -5.78
N LEU A 6 27.03 2.94 -5.16
CA LEU A 6 25.92 3.17 -4.24
C LEU A 6 24.68 3.68 -4.98
N HIS A 7 23.52 3.18 -4.58
CA HIS A 7 22.24 3.58 -5.16
C HIS A 7 21.75 4.93 -4.61
N ASN A 8 21.14 5.74 -5.47
CA ASN A 8 20.26 6.83 -5.04
C ASN A 8 18.82 6.33 -5.09
N ILE A 9 18.06 6.64 -4.05
CA ILE A 9 16.72 6.10 -3.80
C ILE A 9 15.73 7.25 -3.80
N LEU A 10 14.58 7.10 -4.46
CA LEU A 10 13.47 8.05 -4.38
C LEU A 10 12.26 7.39 -3.73
N LEU A 11 11.78 7.98 -2.64
CA LEU A 11 10.52 7.62 -1.98
C LEU A 11 9.44 8.63 -2.34
N THR A 12 8.34 8.19 -2.93
CA THR A 12 7.14 9.02 -3.06
C THR A 12 6.18 8.79 -1.89
N GLY A 13 5.29 9.74 -1.61
CA GLY A 13 4.26 9.57 -0.57
C GLY A 13 4.81 9.60 0.86
N ALA A 14 5.94 10.26 1.11
CA ALA A 14 6.58 10.35 2.42
C ALA A 14 5.71 11.01 3.52
N SER A 15 4.71 11.82 3.14
CA SER A 15 3.73 12.38 4.07
C SER A 15 2.48 11.51 4.26
N GLY A 16 2.41 10.36 3.58
CA GLY A 16 1.30 9.42 3.68
C GLY A 16 1.47 8.44 4.84
N TYR A 17 0.45 7.62 5.07
CA TYR A 17 0.43 6.63 6.16
C TYR A 17 1.55 5.57 6.04
N LEU A 18 1.65 4.94 4.87
CA LEU A 18 2.68 3.93 4.60
C LEU A 18 4.07 4.58 4.43
N GLY A 19 4.18 5.57 3.55
CA GLY A 19 5.45 6.22 3.24
C GLY A 19 6.06 6.96 4.43
N GLY A 20 5.24 7.58 5.27
CA GLY A 20 5.69 8.23 6.51
C GLY A 20 6.22 7.24 7.54
N THR A 21 5.54 6.10 7.73
CA THR A 21 6.00 5.05 8.65
C THR A 21 7.27 4.37 8.12
N LEU A 22 7.34 4.11 6.81
CA LEU A 22 8.56 3.62 6.16
C LEU A 22 9.75 4.57 6.41
N LEU A 23 9.54 5.88 6.23
CA LEU A 23 10.57 6.87 6.45
C LEU A 23 10.98 6.96 7.94
N ALA A 24 10.02 6.86 8.87
CA ALA A 24 10.27 6.81 10.31
C ALA A 24 11.14 5.62 10.74
N ARG A 25 10.98 4.48 10.05
CA ARG A 25 11.70 3.23 10.33
C ARG A 25 13.05 3.14 9.62
N TRP A 26 13.37 4.09 8.73
CA TRP A 26 14.50 3.99 7.81
C TRP A 26 15.87 3.87 8.50
N SER A 27 16.13 4.71 9.51
CA SER A 27 17.43 4.73 10.21
C SER A 27 17.66 3.47 11.06
N ALA A 28 16.60 2.99 11.73
CA ALA A 28 16.66 1.79 12.56
C ALA A 28 16.85 0.50 11.74
N ALA A 29 16.54 0.55 10.44
CA ALA A 29 16.62 -0.60 9.55
C ALA A 29 18.05 -1.09 9.29
N GLN A 30 19.10 -0.30 9.56
CA GLN A 30 20.50 -0.74 9.33
C GLN A 30 20.70 -1.27 7.90
N LEU A 31 20.22 -0.52 6.92
CA LEU A 31 20.32 -0.88 5.51
C LEU A 31 21.79 -0.95 5.06
N PRO A 32 22.13 -1.78 4.06
CA PRO A 32 23.43 -1.70 3.41
C PRO A 32 23.71 -0.30 2.87
N PRO A 33 24.98 0.07 2.62
CA PRO A 33 25.30 1.41 2.13
C PRO A 33 24.56 1.80 0.85
N TYR A 34 24.03 3.01 0.84
CA TYR A 34 23.46 3.70 -0.31
C TYR A 34 23.95 5.17 -0.29
N ALA A 35 23.76 5.91 -1.39
CA ALA A 35 24.28 7.26 -1.52
C ALA A 35 23.30 8.30 -0.92
N THR A 36 22.18 8.54 -1.58
CA THR A 36 21.17 9.51 -1.11
C THR A 36 19.78 8.91 -1.11
N LEU A 37 19.04 9.17 -0.03
CA LEU A 37 17.60 8.98 0.01
C LEU A 37 16.92 10.31 -0.34
N TYR A 38 16.18 10.35 -1.42
CA TYR A 38 15.32 11.45 -1.81
C TYR A 38 13.87 11.16 -1.40
N ALA A 39 13.15 12.18 -0.96
CA ALA A 39 11.72 12.11 -0.70
C ALA A 39 10.97 13.12 -1.57
N LEU A 40 10.03 12.64 -2.39
CA LEU A 40 9.16 13.53 -3.16
C LEU A 40 8.17 14.23 -2.23
N VAL A 41 8.21 15.56 -2.21
CA VAL A 41 7.39 16.41 -1.36
C VAL A 41 6.71 17.52 -2.16
N ARG A 42 5.62 18.08 -1.62
CA ARG A 42 4.80 19.10 -2.30
C ARG A 42 4.90 20.49 -1.65
N THR A 43 5.41 20.58 -0.43
CA THR A 43 5.48 21.83 0.34
C THR A 43 6.80 21.96 1.09
N GLU A 44 7.20 23.18 1.42
CA GLU A 44 8.42 23.41 2.21
C GLU A 44 8.33 22.81 3.61
N GLY A 45 7.14 22.80 4.23
CA GLY A 45 6.95 22.13 5.52
C GLY A 45 7.22 20.62 5.44
N GLN A 46 6.80 19.97 4.36
CA GLN A 46 7.16 18.57 4.10
C GLN A 46 8.65 18.43 3.83
N ALA A 47 9.26 19.37 3.11
CA ALA A 47 10.69 19.36 2.83
C ALA A 47 11.54 19.45 4.11
N GLN A 48 11.13 20.28 5.07
CA GLN A 48 11.77 20.34 6.39
C GLN A 48 11.54 19.05 7.19
N ALA A 49 10.33 18.48 7.15
CA ALA A 49 10.01 17.27 7.88
C ALA A 49 10.82 16.07 7.40
N VAL A 50 10.94 15.83 6.09
CA VAL A 50 11.68 14.66 5.56
C VAL A 50 13.18 14.70 5.88
N ARG A 51 13.77 15.89 6.01
CA ARG A 51 15.18 16.06 6.43
C ARG A 51 15.44 15.52 7.84
N GLN A 52 14.45 15.58 8.73
CA GLN A 52 14.57 15.02 10.09
C GLN A 52 14.73 13.49 10.09
N TYR A 53 14.33 12.84 8.99
CA TYR A 53 14.49 11.40 8.78
C TYR A 53 15.69 11.05 7.88
N GLY A 54 16.55 12.04 7.57
CA GLY A 54 17.74 11.83 6.73
C GLY A 54 17.45 11.71 5.24
N ALA A 55 16.28 12.17 4.78
CA ALA A 55 15.94 12.25 3.36
C ALA A 55 16.14 13.67 2.80
N GLU A 56 16.71 13.76 1.61
CA GLU A 56 16.79 14.99 0.83
C GLU A 56 15.45 15.26 0.14
N PRO A 57 14.84 16.44 0.34
CA PRO A 57 13.57 16.73 -0.30
C PRO A 57 13.76 16.97 -1.79
N LEU A 58 12.87 16.39 -2.58
CA LEU A 58 12.77 16.62 -4.02
C LEU A 58 11.37 17.17 -4.30
N ILE A 59 11.30 18.40 -4.81
CA ILE A 59 10.04 19.03 -5.22
C ILE A 59 9.96 18.93 -6.73
N LEU A 60 9.00 18.16 -7.22
CA LEU A 60 8.74 17.98 -8.64
C LEU A 60 7.25 18.08 -8.91
N ASP A 61 6.91 18.77 -10.00
CA ASP A 61 5.61 18.61 -10.61
C ASP A 61 5.60 17.29 -11.39
N LEU A 62 4.76 16.35 -10.98
CA LEU A 62 4.66 15.05 -11.64
C LEU A 62 3.91 15.11 -12.97
N GLU A 63 3.23 16.22 -13.27
CA GLU A 63 2.57 16.40 -14.57
C GLU A 63 3.54 16.78 -15.70
N ASP A 64 4.71 17.34 -15.36
CA ASP A 64 5.78 17.62 -16.32
C ASP A 64 6.71 16.41 -16.48
N ASP A 65 6.40 15.58 -17.48
CA ASP A 65 7.14 14.34 -17.76
C ASP A 65 8.64 14.61 -18.06
N GLU A 66 8.96 15.74 -18.67
CA GLU A 66 10.35 16.09 -18.96
C GLU A 66 11.08 16.52 -17.69
N ALA A 67 10.46 17.31 -16.82
CA ALA A 67 11.04 17.71 -15.54
C ALA A 67 11.28 16.49 -14.64
N VAL A 68 10.33 15.57 -14.57
CA VAL A 68 10.47 14.29 -13.85
C VAL A 68 11.67 13.51 -14.39
N THR A 69 11.76 13.36 -15.72
CA THR A 69 12.87 12.63 -16.36
C THR A 69 14.21 13.30 -16.07
N ARG A 70 14.31 14.61 -16.28
CA ARG A 70 15.52 15.40 -16.02
C ARG A 70 15.98 15.26 -14.57
N ALA A 71 15.06 15.33 -13.60
CA ALA A 71 15.39 15.22 -12.19
C ALA A 71 15.90 13.82 -11.82
N ILE A 72 15.21 12.76 -12.24
CA ILE A 72 15.61 11.37 -11.98
C ILE A 72 17.01 11.10 -12.54
N VAL A 73 17.28 11.55 -13.77
CA VAL A 73 18.58 11.37 -14.44
C VAL A 73 19.67 12.21 -13.78
N ALA A 74 19.41 13.50 -13.51
CA ALA A 74 20.40 14.41 -12.91
C ALA A 74 20.83 13.96 -11.50
N HIS A 75 19.90 13.43 -10.71
CA HIS A 75 20.18 12.87 -9.39
C HIS A 75 20.69 11.43 -9.44
N GLY A 76 20.79 10.80 -10.60
CA GLY A 76 21.22 9.41 -10.75
C GLY A 76 20.38 8.43 -9.92
N ILE A 77 19.07 8.70 -9.79
CA ILE A 77 18.14 7.87 -9.01
C ILE A 77 18.04 6.51 -9.70
N SER A 78 18.35 5.45 -8.95
CA SER A 78 18.39 4.07 -9.45
C SER A 78 17.37 3.15 -8.79
N ILE A 79 16.74 3.59 -7.70
CA ILE A 79 15.68 2.85 -6.99
C ILE A 79 14.53 3.81 -6.74
N ILE A 80 13.31 3.46 -7.15
CA ILE A 80 12.10 4.24 -6.87
C ILE A 80 11.12 3.40 -6.10
N TYR A 81 10.67 3.90 -4.94
CA TYR A 81 9.56 3.38 -4.16
C TYR A 81 8.35 4.28 -4.40
N PHE A 82 7.44 3.82 -5.26
CA PHE A 82 6.28 4.57 -5.71
C PHE A 82 5.05 4.22 -4.86
N LEU A 83 4.75 5.06 -3.86
CA LEU A 83 3.68 4.88 -2.86
C LEU A 83 2.51 5.87 -3.03
N ILE A 84 2.32 6.39 -4.24
CA ILE A 84 1.22 7.32 -4.57
C ILE A 84 0.43 6.81 -5.78
N ALA A 85 -0.72 7.41 -6.06
CA ALA A 85 -1.46 7.26 -7.32
C ALA A 85 -1.70 5.80 -7.80
N ALA A 86 -1.93 4.85 -6.88
CA ALA A 86 -2.16 3.44 -7.21
C ALA A 86 -3.34 3.18 -8.18
N GLY A 87 -4.31 4.09 -8.25
CA GLY A 87 -5.51 3.94 -9.07
C GLY A 87 -5.37 4.30 -10.55
N ASN A 88 -4.21 4.80 -11.00
CA ASN A 88 -3.95 5.10 -12.40
C ASN A 88 -2.46 4.95 -12.76
N ALA A 89 -2.15 4.84 -14.05
CA ALA A 89 -0.80 4.65 -14.56
C ALA A 89 -0.20 5.92 -15.21
N ARG A 90 -0.56 7.13 -14.73
CA ARG A 90 -0.14 8.40 -15.35
C ARG A 90 1.36 8.66 -15.23
N TYR A 91 1.96 8.32 -14.09
CA TYR A 91 3.31 8.78 -13.72
C TYR A 91 4.38 7.68 -13.81
N GLN A 92 3.98 6.44 -13.52
CA GLN A 92 4.84 5.28 -13.41
C GLN A 92 5.63 5.02 -14.71
N PRO A 93 5.01 5.04 -15.91
CA PRO A 93 5.75 4.81 -17.16
C PRO A 93 6.86 5.84 -17.40
N THR A 94 6.63 7.11 -17.06
CA THR A 94 7.65 8.17 -17.22
C THR A 94 8.83 7.93 -16.28
N MET A 95 8.58 7.61 -15.01
CA MET A 95 9.65 7.32 -14.05
C MET A 95 10.44 6.06 -14.44
N ILE A 96 9.77 5.02 -14.95
CA ILE A 96 10.42 3.80 -15.45
C ILE A 96 11.34 4.10 -16.65
N ARG A 97 10.88 4.92 -17.61
CA ARG A 97 11.73 5.37 -18.73
C ARG A 97 12.95 6.16 -18.24
N ALA A 98 12.77 7.02 -17.25
CA ALA A 98 13.86 7.80 -16.67
C ALA A 98 14.88 6.91 -15.94
N LEU A 99 14.43 5.89 -15.21
CA LEU A 99 15.30 4.86 -14.62
C LEU A 99 16.15 4.15 -15.68
N ALA A 100 15.56 3.79 -16.82
CA ALA A 100 16.31 3.16 -17.91
C ALA A 100 17.41 4.07 -18.49
N GLN A 101 17.19 5.38 -18.55
CA GLN A 101 18.24 6.35 -18.92
C GLN A 101 19.38 6.40 -17.89
N VAL A 102 19.04 6.32 -16.59
CA VAL A 102 20.05 6.20 -15.52
C VAL A 102 20.86 4.92 -15.69
N GLN A 103 20.22 3.78 -15.98
CA GLN A 103 20.89 2.51 -16.26
C GLN A 103 21.83 2.61 -17.46
N GLN A 104 21.40 3.19 -18.57
CA GLN A 104 22.23 3.39 -19.76
C GLN A 104 23.47 4.25 -19.49
N THR A 105 23.32 5.27 -18.65
CA THR A 105 24.40 6.22 -18.35
C THR A 105 25.39 5.65 -17.32
N THR A 106 24.90 4.87 -16.35
CA THR A 106 25.69 4.42 -15.19
C THR A 106 26.11 2.96 -15.25
N GLY A 107 25.47 2.15 -16.10
CA GLY A 107 25.62 0.69 -16.13
C GLY A 107 24.99 -0.03 -14.94
N ARG A 108 24.30 0.68 -14.04
CA ARG A 108 23.73 0.12 -12.81
C ARG A 108 22.35 -0.48 -13.03
N GLU A 109 22.06 -1.60 -12.38
CA GLU A 109 20.71 -2.14 -12.31
C GLU A 109 19.77 -1.14 -11.62
N VAL A 110 18.57 -0.96 -12.18
CA VAL A 110 17.57 0.00 -11.70
C VAL A 110 16.27 -0.70 -11.33
N HIS A 111 15.62 -0.16 -10.31
CA HIS A 111 14.56 -0.83 -9.58
C HIS A 111 13.34 0.09 -9.41
N PHE A 112 12.15 -0.41 -9.72
CA PHE A 112 10.89 0.30 -9.56
C PHE A 112 9.91 -0.54 -8.73
N LEU A 113 9.68 -0.12 -7.49
CA LEU A 113 8.65 -0.71 -6.65
C LEU A 113 7.36 0.11 -6.79
N HIS A 114 6.27 -0.55 -7.18
CA HIS A 114 4.94 0.04 -7.24
C HIS A 114 4.07 -0.46 -6.09
N THR A 115 3.55 0.45 -5.28
CA THR A 115 2.56 0.11 -4.24
C THR A 115 1.16 0.18 -4.83
N THR A 116 0.47 -0.95 -4.79
CA THR A 116 -0.92 -1.12 -5.24
C THR A 116 -1.84 -1.31 -4.03
N GLY A 117 -2.83 -2.20 -4.10
CA GLY A 117 -3.57 -2.69 -2.94
C GLY A 117 -4.20 -4.05 -3.19
N ALA A 118 -4.41 -4.84 -2.13
CA ALA A 118 -5.00 -6.18 -2.20
C ALA A 118 -6.38 -6.22 -2.89
N LYS A 119 -7.09 -5.08 -2.94
CA LYS A 119 -8.36 -4.95 -3.69
C LYS A 119 -8.22 -5.34 -5.16
N ALA A 120 -7.08 -5.02 -5.79
CA ALA A 120 -6.80 -5.38 -7.19
C ALA A 120 -6.63 -6.90 -7.42
N PHE A 121 -6.56 -7.70 -6.35
CA PHE A 121 -6.33 -9.15 -6.33
C PHE A 121 -7.51 -9.91 -5.69
N SER A 122 -8.63 -9.22 -5.48
CA SER A 122 -9.77 -9.71 -4.70
C SER A 122 -10.97 -10.07 -5.57
N GLY A 123 -12.01 -10.63 -4.96
CA GLY A 123 -13.30 -10.87 -5.62
C GLY A 123 -13.90 -9.59 -6.24
N HIS A 124 -13.61 -8.40 -5.69
CA HIS A 124 -14.05 -7.13 -6.28
C HIS A 124 -13.49 -6.90 -7.68
N ALA A 125 -12.28 -7.41 -7.95
CA ALA A 125 -11.64 -7.34 -9.27
C ALA A 125 -12.05 -8.51 -10.20
N GLY A 126 -12.96 -9.38 -9.73
CA GLY A 126 -13.44 -10.56 -10.45
C GLY A 126 -12.48 -11.75 -10.41
N HIS A 127 -11.54 -11.77 -9.45
CA HIS A 127 -10.61 -12.89 -9.27
C HIS A 127 -11.25 -14.04 -8.46
N PRO A 128 -10.75 -15.28 -8.61
CA PRO A 128 -11.23 -16.42 -7.84
C PRO A 128 -11.14 -16.18 -6.33
N THR A 129 -12.14 -16.65 -5.60
CA THR A 129 -12.20 -16.56 -4.12
C THR A 129 -12.59 -17.88 -3.45
N ASP A 130 -12.62 -18.94 -4.23
CA ASP A 130 -12.85 -20.33 -3.84
C ASP A 130 -11.55 -21.09 -3.54
N ILE A 131 -10.41 -20.57 -4.01
CA ILE A 131 -9.08 -21.13 -3.76
C ILE A 131 -8.12 -20.06 -3.18
N PRO A 132 -7.17 -20.46 -2.31
CA PRO A 132 -6.04 -19.61 -1.94
C PRO A 132 -5.17 -19.27 -3.15
N LEU A 133 -4.68 -18.04 -3.21
CA LEU A 133 -3.76 -17.57 -4.24
C LEU A 133 -2.45 -17.14 -3.58
N SER A 134 -1.33 -17.71 -3.99
CA SER A 134 -0.02 -17.30 -3.47
C SER A 134 0.50 -16.08 -4.22
N ASP A 135 1.05 -15.09 -3.51
CA ASP A 135 1.81 -14.00 -4.15
C ASP A 135 3.11 -14.47 -4.82
N ALA A 136 3.52 -15.72 -4.58
CA ALA A 136 4.64 -16.40 -5.22
C ALA A 136 4.24 -17.33 -6.37
N ASP A 137 2.96 -17.36 -6.76
CA ASP A 137 2.51 -18.18 -7.89
C ASP A 137 3.00 -17.56 -9.22
N PRO A 138 3.77 -18.30 -10.04
CA PRO A 138 4.26 -17.78 -11.32
C PRO A 138 3.14 -17.51 -12.33
N SER A 139 1.95 -18.10 -12.14
CA SER A 139 0.76 -17.86 -12.97
C SER A 139 -0.04 -16.62 -12.55
N LEU A 140 0.32 -15.98 -11.44
CA LEU A 140 -0.43 -14.85 -10.88
C LEU A 140 -0.58 -13.70 -11.89
N TYR A 141 0.46 -13.39 -12.67
CA TYR A 141 0.36 -12.38 -13.71
C TYR A 141 -0.74 -12.68 -14.74
N ASP A 142 -0.81 -13.91 -15.24
CA ASP A 142 -1.78 -14.31 -16.27
C ASP A 142 -3.20 -14.38 -15.68
N LEU A 143 -3.33 -14.89 -14.46
CA LEU A 143 -4.60 -14.93 -13.72
C LEU A 143 -5.21 -13.52 -13.54
N LEU A 144 -4.34 -12.53 -13.33
CA LEU A 144 -4.75 -11.15 -13.05
C LEU A 144 -4.84 -10.26 -14.30
N SER A 145 -4.35 -10.74 -15.46
CA SER A 145 -4.25 -9.95 -16.70
C SER A 145 -5.61 -9.63 -17.35
N CYS A 146 -6.69 -10.27 -16.89
CA CYS A 146 -8.06 -10.03 -17.35
C CYS A 146 -8.98 -9.68 -16.16
N PRO A 147 -8.88 -8.47 -15.60
CA PRO A 147 -9.77 -8.06 -14.52
C PRO A 147 -11.21 -7.98 -15.02
N LYS A 148 -12.11 -8.61 -14.29
CA LYS A 148 -13.57 -8.58 -14.52
C LYS A 148 -14.25 -7.72 -13.46
N ALA A 149 -13.56 -6.66 -13.03
CA ALA A 149 -14.02 -5.76 -11.99
C ALA A 149 -15.34 -5.10 -12.40
N ALA A 150 -16.36 -5.23 -11.57
CA ALA A 150 -17.64 -4.57 -11.81
C ALA A 150 -17.54 -3.04 -11.64
N HIS A 151 -16.71 -2.59 -10.69
CA HIS A 151 -16.59 -1.16 -10.37
C HIS A 151 -15.54 -0.45 -11.27
N PRO A 152 -15.88 0.66 -11.96
CA PRO A 152 -15.00 1.32 -12.93
C PRO A 152 -13.66 1.82 -12.39
N TRP A 153 -13.63 2.28 -11.14
CA TRP A 153 -12.36 2.67 -10.49
C TRP A 153 -11.43 1.47 -10.32
N LEU A 154 -11.97 0.32 -9.92
CA LEU A 154 -11.16 -0.87 -9.69
C LEU A 154 -10.71 -1.49 -11.01
N GLY A 155 -11.55 -1.49 -12.04
CA GLY A 155 -11.13 -1.90 -13.39
C GLY A 155 -9.92 -1.12 -13.91
N ARG A 156 -9.87 0.20 -13.66
CA ARG A 156 -8.70 1.03 -13.96
C ARG A 156 -7.50 0.67 -13.08
N ALA A 157 -7.70 0.57 -11.76
CA ALA A 157 -6.63 0.27 -10.81
C ALA A 157 -5.98 -1.11 -11.07
N SER A 158 -6.77 -2.14 -11.38
CA SER A 158 -6.26 -3.49 -11.70
C SER A 158 -5.36 -3.50 -12.94
N GLY A 159 -5.60 -2.62 -13.92
CA GLY A 159 -4.76 -2.49 -15.11
C GLY A 159 -3.38 -1.86 -14.84
N VAL A 160 -3.24 -1.09 -13.75
CA VAL A 160 -2.00 -0.35 -13.44
C VAL A 160 -0.82 -1.30 -13.20
N ASN A 161 -1.04 -2.39 -12.47
CA ASN A 161 0.00 -3.38 -12.18
C ASN A 161 0.60 -3.95 -13.47
N ARG A 162 -0.25 -4.30 -14.43
CA ARG A 162 0.17 -4.78 -15.76
C ARG A 162 0.98 -3.72 -16.50
N THR A 163 0.47 -2.49 -16.57
CA THR A 163 1.18 -1.39 -17.24
C THR A 163 2.57 -1.15 -16.63
N VAL A 164 2.71 -1.20 -15.30
CA VAL A 164 4.00 -1.08 -14.62
C VAL A 164 4.94 -2.22 -14.98
N ILE A 165 4.47 -3.47 -14.93
CA ILE A 165 5.26 -4.66 -15.26
C ILE A 165 5.74 -4.60 -16.71
N GLU A 166 4.83 -4.39 -17.65
CA GLU A 166 5.13 -4.35 -19.09
C GLU A 166 6.09 -3.20 -19.43
N ALA A 167 5.85 -2.00 -18.89
CA ALA A 167 6.75 -0.87 -19.09
C ALA A 167 8.16 -1.16 -18.55
N ALA A 168 8.26 -1.78 -17.38
CA ALA A 168 9.55 -2.13 -16.78
C ALA A 168 10.27 -3.20 -17.60
N GLU A 169 9.58 -4.24 -18.06
CA GLU A 169 10.15 -5.27 -18.94
C GLU A 169 10.65 -4.68 -20.27
N THR A 170 9.86 -3.82 -20.91
CA THR A 170 10.27 -3.12 -22.15
C THR A 170 11.54 -2.30 -21.97
N HIS A 171 11.76 -1.72 -20.80
CA HIS A 171 12.87 -0.82 -20.53
C HIS A 171 14.02 -1.46 -19.73
N GLY A 172 13.97 -2.77 -19.46
CA GLY A 172 15.01 -3.48 -18.72
C GLY A 172 15.10 -3.10 -17.23
N VAL A 173 14.03 -2.53 -16.67
CA VAL A 173 13.94 -2.13 -15.26
C VAL A 173 13.39 -3.29 -14.44
N ARG A 174 13.98 -3.54 -13.25
CA ARG A 174 13.46 -4.53 -12.31
C ARG A 174 12.22 -3.95 -11.61
N SER A 175 11.05 -4.54 -11.79
CA SER A 175 9.82 -4.08 -11.14
C SER A 175 9.33 -5.00 -10.01
N TYR A 176 8.74 -4.41 -8.98
CA TYR A 176 8.15 -5.10 -7.84
C TYR A 176 6.76 -4.53 -7.56
N ILE A 177 5.75 -5.39 -7.46
CA ILE A 177 4.39 -5.03 -7.09
C ILE A 177 4.21 -5.30 -5.60
N PHE A 178 4.22 -4.24 -4.80
CA PHE A 178 4.01 -4.31 -3.37
C PHE A 178 2.52 -4.16 -3.05
N ILE A 179 1.97 -5.12 -2.32
CA ILE A 179 0.54 -5.28 -2.10
C ILE A 179 0.27 -5.06 -0.61
N PRO A 180 -0.14 -3.84 -0.19
CA PRO A 180 -0.70 -3.64 1.14
C PRO A 180 -2.11 -4.24 1.20
N CYS A 181 -2.49 -4.73 2.37
CA CYS A 181 -3.81 -5.27 2.67
C CYS A 181 -4.60 -4.32 3.60
N ILE A 182 -5.39 -4.83 4.57
CA ILE A 182 -5.80 -3.96 5.69
C ILE A 182 -4.56 -3.69 6.53
N VAL A 183 -4.02 -2.49 6.38
CA VAL A 183 -2.92 -2.02 7.20
C VAL A 183 -3.49 -1.31 8.41
N TYR A 184 -3.05 -1.63 9.62
CA TYR A 184 -3.58 -1.06 10.87
C TYR A 184 -2.47 -0.66 11.85
N GLY A 185 -2.83 0.10 12.88
CA GLY A 185 -1.92 0.60 13.91
C GLY A 185 -1.55 2.08 13.71
N PRO A 186 -0.95 2.71 14.73
CA PRO A 186 -0.59 4.13 14.66
C PRO A 186 0.56 4.34 13.67
N GLY A 187 0.33 5.17 12.65
CA GLY A 187 1.39 5.59 11.74
C GLY A 187 2.45 6.43 12.46
N GLU A 188 3.72 6.27 12.06
CA GLU A 188 4.87 6.81 12.81
C GLU A 188 5.52 8.02 12.12
N GLY A 189 5.10 8.32 10.89
CA GLY A 189 5.58 9.46 10.14
C GLY A 189 5.08 10.80 10.68
N PHE A 190 5.56 11.87 10.06
CA PHE A 190 5.15 13.25 10.35
C PHE A 190 3.81 13.65 9.70
N GLY A 191 3.33 12.86 8.74
CA GLY A 191 2.12 13.15 7.96
C GLY A 191 0.89 12.39 8.47
N ASN A 192 0.14 11.76 7.56
CA ASN A 192 -1.02 10.95 7.95
C ASN A 192 -0.60 9.77 8.83
N ARG A 193 -1.31 9.54 9.93
CA ARG A 193 -1.06 8.45 10.89
C ARG A 193 -2.20 7.44 11.00
N ILE A 194 -3.24 7.62 10.20
CA ILE A 194 -4.48 6.87 10.33
C ILE A 194 -4.68 6.02 9.09
N SER A 195 -5.02 4.75 9.31
CA SER A 195 -5.37 3.83 8.24
C SER A 195 -6.72 4.17 7.62
N ILE A 196 -6.80 4.00 6.30
CA ILE A 196 -7.99 4.37 5.52
C ILE A 196 -9.20 3.47 5.82
N GLN A 197 -9.00 2.15 5.95
CA GLN A 197 -10.12 1.20 6.08
C GLN A 197 -10.69 1.17 7.49
N THR A 198 -9.84 1.15 8.52
CA THR A 198 -10.30 1.25 9.92
C THR A 198 -10.98 2.61 10.16
N GLN A 199 -10.45 3.70 9.58
CA GLN A 199 -11.10 5.00 9.61
C GLN A 199 -12.47 4.99 8.93
N ALA A 200 -12.62 4.33 7.78
CA ALA A 200 -13.90 4.24 7.09
C ALA A 200 -14.96 3.52 7.94
N ILE A 201 -14.59 2.44 8.65
CA ILE A 201 -15.48 1.75 9.59
C ILE A 201 -15.95 2.70 10.70
N VAL A 202 -15.00 3.41 11.35
CA VAL A 202 -15.33 4.33 12.45
C VAL A 202 -16.18 5.50 11.95
N LYS A 203 -15.84 6.10 10.81
CA LYS A 203 -16.62 7.18 10.21
C LYS A 203 -18.05 6.73 9.93
N ALA A 204 -18.21 5.58 9.26
CA ALA A 204 -19.51 5.00 8.98
C ALA A 204 -20.34 4.86 10.27
N ALA A 205 -19.77 4.26 11.31
CA ALA A 205 -20.42 4.09 12.60
C ALA A 205 -20.80 5.41 13.29
N VAL A 206 -19.92 6.41 13.26
CA VAL A 206 -20.19 7.76 13.81
C VAL A 206 -21.37 8.42 13.10
N GLY A 207 -21.43 8.30 11.78
CA GLY A 207 -22.42 8.97 10.94
C GLY A 207 -23.78 8.28 10.86
N THR A 208 -23.83 6.95 11.07
CA THR A 208 -25.06 6.15 11.05
C THR A 208 -25.57 5.74 12.43
N LYS A 209 -24.75 5.91 13.47
CA LYS A 209 -24.99 5.44 14.85
C LYS A 209 -25.05 3.92 15.03
N HIS A 210 -24.64 3.17 14.00
CA HIS A 210 -24.71 1.71 13.97
C HIS A 210 -23.51 1.10 13.27
N ILE A 211 -23.21 -0.15 13.60
CA ILE A 211 -22.22 -0.97 12.89
C ILE A 211 -22.95 -1.80 11.83
N TYR A 212 -22.47 -1.71 10.59
CA TYR A 212 -23.08 -2.42 9.46
C TYR A 212 -22.13 -3.43 8.83
N ARG A 213 -22.68 -4.61 8.51
CA ARG A 213 -22.13 -5.57 7.57
C ARG A 213 -22.60 -5.19 6.17
N VAL A 214 -21.64 -5.06 5.24
CA VAL A 214 -21.89 -4.66 3.84
C VAL A 214 -21.80 -5.81 2.85
N ASP A 215 -21.41 -7.00 3.33
CA ASP A 215 -21.32 -8.24 2.55
C ASP A 215 -22.41 -9.22 3.00
N SER A 216 -22.88 -10.09 2.10
CA SER A 216 -23.92 -11.08 2.42
C SER A 216 -23.38 -12.37 3.03
N ASP A 217 -22.07 -12.62 2.96
CA ASP A 217 -21.37 -13.76 3.55
C ASP A 217 -20.46 -13.35 4.72
N ARG A 218 -19.51 -14.22 5.10
CA ARG A 218 -18.49 -13.94 6.13
C ARG A 218 -17.10 -13.86 5.49
N PRO A 219 -16.82 -12.81 4.68
CA PRO A 219 -15.60 -12.76 3.90
C PRO A 219 -14.40 -12.46 4.79
N THR A 220 -13.25 -12.96 4.36
CA THR A 220 -11.96 -12.74 5.00
C THR A 220 -11.07 -11.86 4.15
N TRP A 221 -10.20 -11.10 4.82
CA TRP A 221 -9.24 -10.23 4.16
C TRP A 221 -7.87 -10.29 4.83
N PRO A 222 -6.77 -10.23 4.07
CA PRO A 222 -5.43 -10.18 4.64
C PRO A 222 -5.23 -8.93 5.49
N VAL A 223 -4.46 -9.05 6.57
CA VAL A 223 -4.15 -7.95 7.49
C VAL A 223 -2.65 -7.88 7.78
N CYS A 224 -2.17 -6.68 8.08
CA CYS A 224 -0.79 -6.44 8.45
C CYS A 224 -0.67 -5.20 9.31
N HIS A 225 0.14 -5.27 10.38
CA HIS A 225 0.44 -4.07 11.14
C HIS A 225 1.29 -3.11 10.28
N VAL A 226 1.16 -1.80 10.48
CA VAL A 226 1.87 -0.79 9.68
C VAL A 226 3.39 -0.90 9.81
N GLN A 227 3.88 -1.32 10.99
CA GLN A 227 5.30 -1.59 11.21
C GLN A 227 5.78 -2.81 10.42
N ASP A 228 4.98 -3.88 10.37
CA ASP A 228 5.30 -5.08 9.59
C ASP A 228 5.28 -4.79 8.09
N THR A 229 4.31 -3.98 7.64
CA THR A 229 4.26 -3.48 6.26
C THR A 229 5.51 -2.68 5.91
N ALA A 230 5.93 -1.74 6.77
CA ALA A 230 7.17 -0.98 6.59
C ALA A 230 8.41 -1.89 6.59
N SER A 231 8.43 -2.94 7.41
CA SER A 231 9.56 -3.87 7.47
C SER A 231 9.72 -4.71 6.20
N LEU A 232 8.63 -5.07 5.49
CA LEU A 232 8.73 -5.75 4.19
C LEU A 232 9.31 -4.83 3.11
N TYR A 233 8.89 -3.56 3.07
CA TYR A 233 9.53 -2.56 2.18
C TYR A 233 11.03 -2.48 2.44
N LEU A 234 11.43 -2.41 3.72
CA LEU A 234 12.85 -2.31 4.10
C LEU A 234 13.63 -3.59 3.80
N GLU A 235 13.00 -4.77 3.93
CA GLU A 235 13.64 -6.03 3.55
C GLU A 235 13.87 -6.11 2.04
N LEU A 236 12.88 -5.74 1.22
CA LEU A 236 13.06 -5.64 -0.23
C LEU A 236 14.23 -4.71 -0.59
N LEU A 237 14.31 -3.54 0.04
CA LEU A 237 15.41 -2.61 -0.18
C LEU A 237 16.75 -3.20 0.24
N ARG A 238 16.81 -3.87 1.40
CA ARG A 238 18.03 -4.53 1.90
C ARG A 238 18.54 -5.56 0.91
N ARG A 239 17.65 -6.37 0.33
CA ARG A 239 17.99 -7.37 -0.69
C ARG A 239 18.50 -6.73 -1.98
N VAL A 240 17.83 -5.68 -2.46
CA VAL A 240 18.29 -4.90 -3.62
C VAL A 240 19.68 -4.31 -3.38
N LEU A 241 19.93 -3.66 -2.24
CA LEU A 241 21.22 -3.03 -1.93
C LEU A 241 22.37 -4.04 -1.73
N ARG A 242 22.06 -5.31 -1.43
CA ARG A 242 23.05 -6.41 -1.38
C ARG A 242 23.35 -7.00 -2.77
N GLY A 243 22.52 -6.71 -3.76
CA GLY A 243 22.56 -7.39 -5.07
C GLY A 243 21.97 -8.80 -5.03
N ASP A 244 21.09 -9.09 -4.07
CA ASP A 244 20.44 -10.39 -3.97
C ASP A 244 19.45 -10.57 -5.13
N LYS A 245 19.34 -11.80 -5.64
CA LYS A 245 18.34 -12.12 -6.66
C LYS A 245 16.95 -12.16 -6.03
N LEU A 246 16.11 -11.21 -6.42
CA LEU A 246 14.69 -11.14 -6.09
C LEU A 246 13.84 -11.49 -7.30
N ASP A 247 12.68 -12.10 -7.10
CA ASP A 247 11.69 -12.20 -8.17
C ASP A 247 11.11 -10.82 -8.49
N SER A 248 10.92 -10.54 -9.77
CA SER A 248 10.56 -9.22 -10.31
C SER A 248 9.67 -9.37 -11.54
N GLY A 249 9.12 -8.26 -12.05
CA GLY A 249 8.28 -8.28 -13.24
C GLY A 249 7.04 -9.12 -13.01
N LYS A 250 6.76 -10.06 -13.92
CA LYS A 250 5.61 -10.98 -13.83
C LYS A 250 5.63 -11.94 -12.65
N GLN A 251 6.75 -12.05 -11.93
CA GLN A 251 6.87 -12.86 -10.71
C GLN A 251 7.13 -11.97 -9.48
N GLY A 252 7.10 -10.64 -9.62
CA GLY A 252 7.54 -9.73 -8.55
C GLY A 252 6.45 -9.26 -7.61
N TYR A 253 5.55 -10.12 -7.14
CA TYR A 253 4.43 -9.72 -6.25
C TYR A 253 4.76 -9.97 -4.78
N TYR A 254 4.59 -8.98 -3.93
CA TYR A 254 4.94 -9.06 -2.50
C TYR A 254 3.78 -8.55 -1.65
N LEU A 255 3.02 -9.47 -1.05
CA LEU A 255 1.94 -9.17 -0.13
C LEU A 255 2.49 -8.95 1.29
N ALA A 256 2.28 -7.75 1.82
CA ALA A 256 2.48 -7.49 3.24
C ALA A 256 1.25 -7.99 4.01
N ALA A 257 1.27 -9.25 4.46
CA ALA A 257 0.22 -9.81 5.32
C ALA A 257 0.78 -10.82 6.33
N SER A 258 0.30 -10.77 7.57
CA SER A 258 0.58 -11.80 8.58
C SER A 258 -0.43 -12.94 8.59
N GLY A 259 -1.59 -12.72 7.96
CA GLY A 259 -2.67 -13.68 7.78
C GLY A 259 -3.94 -12.96 7.38
N SER A 260 -5.09 -13.60 7.54
CA SER A 260 -6.40 -13.02 7.22
C SER A 260 -7.34 -13.11 8.41
N VAL A 261 -8.24 -12.12 8.53
CA VAL A 261 -9.33 -12.12 9.52
C VAL A 261 -10.67 -11.96 8.82
N ALA A 262 -11.75 -12.36 9.49
CA ALA A 262 -13.11 -12.08 9.01
C ALA A 262 -13.47 -10.60 9.24
N TRP A 263 -14.08 -9.94 8.26
CA TRP A 263 -14.58 -8.58 8.42
C TRP A 263 -15.55 -8.44 9.59
N GLU A 264 -16.42 -9.43 9.78
CA GLU A 264 -17.36 -9.48 10.91
C GLU A 264 -16.65 -9.42 12.27
N ALA A 265 -15.52 -10.12 12.42
CA ALA A 265 -14.74 -10.10 13.67
C ALA A 265 -14.13 -8.71 13.93
N LEU A 266 -13.69 -8.03 12.86
CA LEU A 266 -13.19 -6.66 12.94
C LEU A 266 -14.31 -5.66 13.29
N TYR A 267 -15.49 -5.79 12.67
CA TYR A 267 -16.65 -4.97 13.01
C TYR A 267 -17.09 -5.15 14.46
N ASP A 268 -17.11 -6.38 14.96
CA ASP A 268 -17.44 -6.67 16.35
C ASP A 268 -16.43 -6.01 17.31
N ALA A 269 -15.14 -6.25 17.09
CA ALA A 269 -14.08 -5.71 17.94
C ALA A 269 -14.08 -4.16 17.98
N MET A 270 -14.25 -3.51 16.83
CA MET A 270 -14.36 -2.05 16.77
C MET A 270 -15.69 -1.54 17.35
N GLY A 271 -16.80 -2.24 17.06
CA GLY A 271 -18.14 -1.94 17.54
C GLY A 271 -18.25 -1.94 19.07
N GLN A 272 -17.61 -2.91 19.73
CA GLN A 272 -17.51 -2.95 21.19
C GLN A 272 -16.89 -1.68 21.76
N ARG A 273 -15.79 -1.18 21.16
CA ARG A 273 -15.16 0.06 21.63
C ARG A 273 -16.04 1.28 21.33
N LEU A 274 -16.66 1.34 20.15
CA LEU A 274 -17.53 2.44 19.76
C LEU A 274 -18.76 2.56 20.67
N ALA A 275 -19.36 1.43 21.06
CA ALA A 275 -20.46 1.38 22.02
C ALA A 275 -20.00 1.84 23.42
N ALA A 276 -18.83 1.38 23.88
CA ALA A 276 -18.25 1.81 25.15
C ALA A 276 -17.93 3.32 25.18
N ARG A 277 -17.67 3.93 24.02
CA ARG A 277 -17.49 5.38 23.84
C ARG A 277 -18.81 6.14 23.66
N GLY A 278 -19.96 5.46 23.64
CA GLY A 278 -21.27 6.06 23.40
C GLY A 278 -21.47 6.63 21.99
N VAL A 279 -20.68 6.16 21.01
CA VAL A 279 -20.71 6.64 19.62
C VAL A 279 -21.85 5.99 18.83
N VAL A 280 -22.10 4.71 19.10
CA VAL A 280 -23.18 3.88 18.54
C VAL A 280 -24.13 3.44 19.65
N GLU A 281 -25.36 3.09 19.29
CA GLU A 281 -26.40 2.68 20.26
C GLU A 281 -26.03 1.40 20.99
N ASP A 282 -25.47 0.44 20.26
CA ASP A 282 -25.04 -0.86 20.73
C ASP A 282 -23.88 -1.38 19.85
N ALA A 283 -23.24 -2.46 20.28
CA ALA A 283 -22.20 -3.13 19.51
C ALA A 283 -22.76 -4.11 18.45
N ALA A 284 -24.08 -4.16 18.24
CA ALA A 284 -24.68 -5.16 17.37
C ALA A 284 -24.45 -4.81 15.89
N ILE A 285 -23.93 -5.79 15.15
CA ILE A 285 -23.74 -5.69 13.71
C ILE A 285 -25.08 -5.91 13.02
N ARG A 286 -25.47 -4.96 12.16
CA ARG A 286 -26.70 -5.00 11.35
C ARG A 286 -26.35 -5.24 9.88
N ASP A 287 -27.21 -5.90 9.13
CA ASP A 287 -27.07 -5.95 7.67
C ASP A 287 -27.42 -4.59 7.06
N ALA A 288 -26.55 -4.06 6.20
CA ALA A 288 -26.80 -2.79 5.54
C ALA A 288 -27.93 -2.93 4.51
N SER A 289 -28.96 -2.09 4.62
CA SER A 289 -29.90 -1.86 3.53
C SER A 289 -29.31 -0.94 2.46
N GLU A 290 -29.96 -0.82 1.30
CA GLU A 290 -29.56 0.14 0.26
C GLU A 290 -29.49 1.59 0.79
N ALA A 291 -30.40 1.97 1.67
CA ALA A 291 -30.41 3.30 2.29
C ALA A 291 -29.24 3.48 3.27
N ASP A 292 -28.89 2.42 4.01
CA ASP A 292 -27.71 2.44 4.89
C ASP A 292 -26.43 2.57 4.08
N LEU A 293 -26.29 1.84 2.97
CA LEU A 293 -25.13 1.94 2.08
C LEU A 293 -24.99 3.34 1.48
N GLU A 294 -26.11 3.98 1.08
CA GLU A 294 -26.10 5.36 0.59
C GLU A 294 -25.63 6.32 1.67
N ARG A 295 -26.18 6.19 2.88
CA ARG A 295 -25.78 6.99 4.04
C ARG A 295 -24.32 6.79 4.42
N ILE A 296 -23.83 5.55 4.41
CA ILE A 296 -22.41 5.24 4.67
C ILE A 296 -21.54 5.92 3.61
N GLY A 297 -21.91 5.81 2.34
CA GLY A 297 -21.23 6.45 1.22
C GLY A 297 -21.07 7.96 1.42
N GLU A 298 -22.16 8.66 1.76
CA GLU A 298 -22.12 10.09 2.09
C GLU A 298 -21.11 10.41 3.20
N VAL A 299 -21.13 9.63 4.29
CA VAL A 299 -20.30 9.86 5.49
C VAL A 299 -18.81 9.62 5.22
N ILE A 300 -18.47 8.62 4.41
CA ILE A 300 -17.09 8.33 4.03
C ILE A 300 -16.64 9.08 2.77
N GLU A 301 -17.49 9.97 2.25
CA GLU A 301 -17.26 10.79 1.05
C GLU A 301 -16.97 9.94 -0.20
N ARG A 302 -17.74 8.86 -0.36
CA ARG A 302 -17.63 7.92 -1.48
C ARG A 302 -18.99 7.64 -2.11
N PRO A 303 -19.03 7.29 -3.42
CA PRO A 303 -20.21 6.70 -4.02
C PRO A 303 -20.67 5.44 -3.26
N LYS A 304 -21.98 5.19 -3.23
CA LYS A 304 -22.59 4.03 -2.57
C LYS A 304 -21.94 2.70 -2.97
N ASP A 305 -21.71 2.52 -4.27
CA ASP A 305 -21.11 1.31 -4.84
C ASP A 305 -19.63 1.13 -4.48
N PHE A 306 -18.98 2.15 -3.92
CA PHE A 306 -17.62 2.06 -3.39
C PHE A 306 -17.58 1.60 -1.93
N VAL A 307 -18.70 1.63 -1.20
CA VAL A 307 -18.74 1.25 0.23
C VAL A 307 -18.25 -0.20 0.44
N PRO A 308 -18.77 -1.22 -0.28
CA PRO A 308 -18.28 -2.59 -0.14
C PRO A 308 -16.82 -2.75 -0.58
N LEU A 309 -16.35 -1.91 -1.51
CA LEU A 309 -14.94 -1.88 -1.91
C LEU A 309 -14.04 -1.34 -0.80
N GLU A 310 -14.54 -0.45 0.06
CA GLU A 310 -13.75 0.20 1.12
C GLU A 310 -13.66 -0.65 2.37
N ILE A 311 -14.81 -1.15 2.81
CA ILE A 311 -15.00 -1.84 4.09
C ILE A 311 -15.67 -3.19 3.86
N GLY A 312 -15.12 -4.03 2.98
CA GLY A 312 -15.73 -5.33 2.70
C GLY A 312 -15.07 -6.11 1.59
N GLY A 313 -15.71 -7.23 1.25
CA GLY A 313 -15.32 -8.16 0.21
C GLY A 313 -14.30 -9.21 0.64
N LYS A 314 -14.01 -10.12 -0.30
CA LYS A 314 -13.21 -11.32 -0.07
C LYS A 314 -11.91 -11.30 -0.87
N CYS A 315 -10.79 -11.55 -0.20
CA CYS A 315 -9.48 -11.72 -0.82
C CYS A 315 -8.81 -12.98 -0.26
N THR A 316 -8.38 -13.87 -1.15
CA THR A 316 -7.74 -15.15 -0.81
C THR A 316 -6.23 -15.15 -1.07
N LEU A 317 -5.64 -13.97 -1.27
CA LEU A 317 -4.21 -13.82 -1.50
C LEU A 317 -3.42 -14.10 -0.22
N GLU A 318 -2.38 -14.90 -0.32
CA GLU A 318 -1.50 -15.32 0.76
C GLU A 318 -0.06 -14.84 0.54
N ALA A 319 0.59 -14.42 1.63
CA ALA A 319 1.96 -13.91 1.59
C ALA A 319 2.97 -15.06 1.65
N HIS A 320 3.69 -15.31 0.56
CA HIS A 320 4.75 -16.33 0.48
C HIS A 320 6.08 -15.70 0.09
N HIS A 321 6.10 -14.76 -0.86
CA HIS A 321 7.34 -14.15 -1.36
C HIS A 321 8.12 -13.40 -0.29
N GLY A 322 7.44 -12.64 0.58
CA GLY A 322 8.10 -11.96 1.71
C GLY A 322 8.86 -12.94 2.60
N ARG A 323 8.24 -14.07 2.94
CA ARG A 323 8.84 -15.12 3.79
C ARG A 323 10.04 -15.79 3.14
N GLN A 324 10.00 -15.99 1.82
CA GLN A 324 11.12 -16.53 1.06
C GLN A 324 12.36 -15.62 1.10
N ILE A 325 12.15 -14.31 1.24
CA ILE A 325 13.22 -13.32 1.44
C ILE A 325 13.46 -13.01 2.92
N GLY A 326 13.07 -13.91 3.83
CA GLY A 326 13.36 -13.81 5.27
C GLY A 326 12.60 -12.71 6.01
N TRP A 327 11.56 -12.13 5.40
CA TRP A 327 10.64 -11.26 6.11
C TRP A 327 9.67 -12.08 6.95
N GLU A 328 9.56 -11.75 8.24
CA GLU A 328 8.57 -12.32 9.14
C GLU A 328 7.85 -11.18 9.87
N PRO A 329 6.52 -11.16 9.87
CA PRO A 329 5.75 -10.16 10.60
C PRO A 329 5.86 -10.39 12.11
N GLN A 330 5.94 -9.30 12.88
CA GLN A 330 5.97 -9.34 14.34
C GLN A 330 4.59 -9.58 14.94
N TYR A 331 3.53 -9.12 14.26
CA TYR A 331 2.17 -9.18 14.75
C TYR A 331 1.36 -10.21 13.95
N GLY A 332 0.85 -11.24 14.65
CA GLY A 332 -0.09 -12.19 14.04
C GLY A 332 -1.41 -11.53 13.59
N PRO A 333 -2.21 -12.18 12.74
CA PRO A 333 -3.40 -11.57 12.15
C PRO A 333 -4.44 -11.11 13.19
N GLU A 334 -4.65 -11.90 14.24
CA GLU A 334 -5.59 -11.59 15.34
C GLU A 334 -5.22 -10.34 16.14
N HIS A 335 -3.98 -9.85 16.03
CA HIS A 335 -3.55 -8.63 16.71
C HIS A 335 -4.37 -7.40 16.27
N ILE A 336 -4.91 -7.38 15.04
CA ILE A 336 -5.83 -6.30 14.61
C ILE A 336 -7.08 -6.23 15.49
N LEU A 337 -7.60 -7.37 15.96
CA LEU A 337 -8.77 -7.44 16.82
C LEU A 337 -8.41 -6.99 18.24
N ALA A 338 -7.26 -7.43 18.74
CA ALA A 338 -6.75 -6.99 20.05
C ALA A 338 -6.47 -5.48 20.09
N ALA A 339 -5.94 -4.92 19.01
CA ALA A 339 -5.63 -3.50 18.87
C ALA A 339 -6.84 -2.64 18.44
N ALA A 340 -8.00 -3.25 18.13
CA ALA A 340 -9.15 -2.54 17.57
C ALA A 340 -9.64 -1.39 18.47
N ALA A 341 -9.59 -1.57 19.80
CA ALA A 341 -10.00 -0.53 20.73
C ALA A 341 -9.08 0.71 20.70
N GLU A 342 -7.77 0.50 20.62
CA GLU A 342 -6.77 1.58 20.53
C GLU A 342 -6.86 2.28 19.17
N GLU A 343 -7.07 1.50 18.10
CA GLU A 343 -7.27 2.02 16.75
C GLU A 343 -8.53 2.91 16.67
N VAL A 344 -9.66 2.47 17.24
CA VAL A 344 -10.90 3.27 17.34
C VAL A 344 -10.65 4.58 18.07
N ASP A 345 -9.96 4.53 19.21
CA ASP A 345 -9.67 5.72 20.02
C ASP A 345 -8.78 6.71 19.29
N LEU A 346 -7.76 6.21 18.61
CA LEU A 346 -6.88 7.01 17.76
C LEU A 346 -7.69 7.72 16.67
N ILE A 347 -8.58 7.00 15.98
CA ILE A 347 -9.40 7.57 14.92
C ILE A 347 -10.33 8.63 15.48
N LEU A 348 -11.10 8.33 16.53
CA LEU A 348 -12.04 9.28 17.14
C LEU A 348 -11.36 10.56 17.63
N GLY A 349 -10.13 10.47 18.12
CA GLY A 349 -9.33 11.63 18.53
C GLY A 349 -8.86 12.53 17.38
N ASN A 350 -9.05 12.10 16.13
CA ASN A 350 -8.56 12.77 14.92
C ASN A 350 -9.63 12.88 13.81
N LEU A 351 -10.91 12.62 14.13
CA LEU A 351 -12.02 12.80 13.18
C LEU A 351 -12.44 14.26 13.01
#